data_AF-A0A9Y6MAI0-F1
#
_entry.id   AF-A0A9Y6MAI0-F1
#
_cell.length_a   1.000
_cell.length_b   1.000
_cell.length_c   1.000
_cell.angle_alpha   90.00
_cell.angle_beta   90.00
_cell.angle_gamma   90.00
#
_symmetry.space_group_name_H-M   'P 1'
#
loop_
_entity.id
_entity.type
_entity.pdbx_description
1 polymer ?
#
loop_
_entity_poly.entity_id
_entity_poly.type
_entity_poly.pdbx_seq_one_letter_code
_entity_poly.pdbx_strand_id
1 'polypeptide(L)'
;MNPRFGFDVPVILRSYDEQEPSLPAAEKQMVQVTNPFALELGSGSASVTDGVLVRPCCLESCVLSCFWGCEVSTLQGVLHAHQHGMMLSTHQHFQEALNLHYYYCQKFHISSEDRAERHAQIPADQGITDFGPLPRQRYPLVAVLTLEEAQERHVNDIVASVIVIHVPDDKYKLSARILFQYLLTSQGSMYELKPLFMSADSGGMSGSADSGHTFTPSDTQSEDQIPVMEEEDWSEGTEGRDCVVCQNAAVNRVLLPCRHACMCDSCVSFFQHCPICRAFVQESFALTQSNDCQ
;
A
#
# COMPACT_ATOMS: atom_id res chain seq x y z
N MET A 1 -31.56 -31.86 3.18
CA MET A 1 -31.13 -30.46 3.37
C MET A 1 -30.02 -30.43 4.41
N ASN A 2 -28.79 -30.30 3.95
CA ASN A 2 -27.58 -29.92 4.71
C ASN A 2 -26.55 -29.52 3.64
N PRO A 3 -25.99 -28.29 3.66
CA PRO A 3 -25.00 -27.91 2.68
C PRO A 3 -23.67 -28.56 3.07
N ARG A 4 -23.17 -29.48 2.23
CA ARG A 4 -21.81 -30.00 2.40
C ARG A 4 -20.84 -28.90 2.04
N PHE A 5 -20.17 -28.34 3.05
CA PHE A 5 -18.91 -27.63 2.90
C PHE A 5 -17.92 -28.57 2.19
N GLY A 6 -17.75 -28.38 0.88
CA GLY A 6 -16.70 -29.04 0.10
C GLY A 6 -15.40 -28.30 0.37
N PHE A 7 -14.46 -28.96 1.05
CA PHE A 7 -13.06 -28.61 0.94
C PHE A 7 -12.67 -28.76 -0.54
N ASP A 8 -12.29 -27.65 -1.18
CA ASP A 8 -11.74 -27.66 -2.53
C ASP A 8 -10.54 -28.61 -2.55
N VAL A 9 -10.72 -29.76 -3.20
CA VAL A 9 -9.66 -30.72 -3.48
C VAL A 9 -8.62 -29.99 -4.33
N PRO A 10 -7.31 -30.09 -4.03
CA PRO A 10 -6.28 -29.54 -4.91
C PRO A 10 -6.54 -30.00 -6.34
N VAL A 11 -6.64 -29.07 -7.28
CA VAL A 11 -6.98 -29.34 -8.69
C VAL A 11 -6.10 -30.42 -9.33
N ILE A 12 -4.91 -30.67 -8.77
CA ILE A 12 -3.97 -31.75 -9.12
C ILE A 12 -4.61 -33.16 -9.02
N LEU A 13 -5.68 -33.33 -8.25
CA LEU A 13 -6.39 -34.61 -8.08
C LEU A 13 -7.72 -34.71 -8.85
N ARG A 14 -8.10 -33.71 -9.66
CA ARG A 14 -9.25 -33.87 -10.55
C ARG A 14 -8.86 -34.84 -11.67
N SER A 15 -9.42 -36.04 -11.60
CA SER A 15 -9.38 -37.03 -12.66
C SER A 15 -9.76 -36.40 -14.00
N TYR A 16 -9.05 -36.78 -15.07
CA TYR A 16 -9.18 -36.31 -16.46
C TYR A 16 -10.62 -36.30 -17.06
N ASP A 17 -11.64 -36.77 -16.34
CA ASP A 17 -13.01 -36.98 -16.83
C ASP A 17 -14.05 -35.92 -16.39
N GLU A 18 -13.70 -34.93 -15.56
CA GLU A 18 -14.62 -33.83 -15.18
C GLU A 18 -14.10 -32.47 -15.63
N GLN A 19 -13.99 -32.29 -16.95
CA GLN A 19 -13.75 -30.99 -17.57
C GLN A 19 -15.09 -30.27 -17.79
N GLU A 20 -15.66 -29.68 -16.73
CA GLU A 20 -16.33 -28.41 -16.97
C GLU A 20 -15.23 -27.36 -17.09
N PRO A 21 -15.08 -26.68 -18.25
CA PRO A 21 -14.07 -25.65 -18.40
C PRO A 21 -14.42 -24.53 -17.43
N SER A 22 -13.67 -24.45 -16.32
CA SER A 22 -13.66 -23.25 -15.50
C SER A 22 -13.21 -22.11 -16.41
N LEU A 23 -14.12 -21.20 -16.73
CA LEU A 23 -13.78 -20.00 -17.49
C LEU A 23 -12.63 -19.30 -16.74
N PRO A 24 -11.49 -19.04 -17.42
CA PRO A 24 -10.39 -18.30 -16.83
C PRO A 24 -10.90 -16.97 -16.30
N ALA A 25 -10.35 -16.51 -15.17
CA ALA A 25 -10.64 -15.18 -14.65
C ALA A 25 -10.34 -14.13 -15.73
N ALA A 26 -11.24 -13.14 -15.88
CA ALA A 26 -11.11 -12.14 -16.93
C ALA A 26 -9.78 -11.38 -16.80
N GLU A 27 -9.06 -11.24 -17.91
CA GLU A 27 -7.79 -10.54 -17.93
C GLU A 27 -8.02 -9.02 -18.04
N LYS A 28 -7.38 -8.27 -17.14
CA LYS A 28 -7.32 -6.81 -17.19
C LYS A 28 -5.97 -6.36 -17.71
N GLN A 29 -5.97 -5.30 -18.50
CA GLN A 29 -4.75 -4.66 -18.95
C GLN A 29 -4.23 -3.73 -17.87
N MET A 30 -2.95 -3.90 -17.52
CA MET A 30 -2.25 -2.94 -16.67
C MET A 30 -1.89 -1.69 -17.49
N VAL A 31 -2.22 -0.52 -16.95
CA VAL A 31 -1.86 0.77 -17.53
C VAL A 31 -0.85 1.44 -16.60
N GLN A 32 0.26 1.90 -17.17
CA GLN A 32 1.24 2.68 -16.43
C GLN A 32 0.73 4.12 -16.29
N VAL A 33 0.73 4.63 -15.06
CA VAL A 33 0.38 6.02 -14.75
C VAL A 33 1.48 6.58 -13.87
N THR A 34 1.98 7.76 -14.23
CA THR A 34 2.98 8.48 -13.43
C THR A 34 2.27 9.24 -12.32
N ASN A 35 2.56 8.88 -11.07
CA ASN A 35 2.06 9.62 -9.91
C ASN A 35 3.03 10.78 -9.57
N PRO A 36 2.60 12.05 -9.69
CA PRO A 36 3.46 13.20 -9.39
C PRO A 36 3.70 13.40 -7.88
N PHE A 37 3.00 12.65 -7.03
CA PHE A 37 3.02 12.81 -5.58
C PHE A 37 3.50 11.54 -4.87
N ALA A 38 4.53 11.66 -4.04
CA ALA A 38 4.83 10.66 -3.03
C ALA A 38 5.03 11.33 -1.67
N LEU A 39 4.65 10.62 -0.61
CA LEU A 39 4.84 11.03 0.76
C LEU A 39 5.26 9.81 1.57
N GLU A 40 6.40 9.91 2.24
CA GLU A 40 6.90 8.89 3.14
C GLU A 40 6.81 9.38 4.59
N LEU A 41 6.72 8.44 5.52
CA LEU A 41 6.91 8.75 6.93
C LEU A 41 8.42 8.81 7.21
N GLY A 42 8.85 9.85 7.93
CA GLY A 42 10.23 9.99 8.37
C GLY A 42 10.59 9.01 9.50
N SER A 43 11.89 8.82 9.73
CA SER A 43 12.41 7.82 10.68
C SER A 43 12.35 8.25 12.14
N GLY A 44 11.91 9.48 12.43
CA GLY A 44 11.82 10.00 13.79
C GLY A 44 10.65 9.43 14.60
N SER A 45 10.65 9.70 15.92
CA SER A 45 9.51 9.37 16.77
C SER A 45 8.27 10.14 16.33
N ALA A 46 7.13 9.46 16.28
CA ALA A 46 5.85 10.06 15.92
C ALA A 46 4.87 9.98 17.09
N SER A 47 4.23 11.09 17.42
CA SER A 47 3.12 11.12 18.38
C SER A 47 2.20 12.30 18.08
N VAL A 48 0.99 12.30 18.63
CA VAL A 48 0.08 13.44 18.45
C VAL A 48 0.62 14.72 19.09
N THR A 49 1.33 14.60 20.21
CA THR A 49 1.90 15.75 20.93
C THR A 49 3.21 16.24 20.32
N ASP A 50 4.06 15.32 19.88
CA ASP A 50 5.39 15.64 19.35
C ASP A 50 5.38 15.82 17.83
N GLY A 51 4.28 15.48 17.17
CA GLY A 51 4.13 15.53 15.72
C GLY A 51 4.71 14.31 15.01
N VAL A 52 4.78 14.40 13.68
CA VAL A 52 5.30 13.35 12.80
C VAL A 52 6.15 13.98 11.70
N LEU A 53 7.28 13.36 11.40
CA LEU A 53 8.11 13.73 10.26
C LEU A 53 7.53 13.08 9.00
N VAL A 54 7.39 13.86 7.94
CA VAL A 54 6.95 13.39 6.63
C VAL A 54 7.91 13.88 5.55
N ARG A 55 8.25 13.03 4.59
CA ARG A 55 9.13 13.36 3.47
C ARG A 55 8.31 13.37 2.19
N PRO A 56 7.98 14.55 1.64
CA PRO A 56 7.37 14.64 0.32
C PRO A 56 8.43 14.43 -0.77
N CYS A 57 8.10 13.59 -1.75
CA CYS A 57 8.92 13.26 -2.91
C CYS A 57 8.08 13.55 -4.17
N CYS A 58 7.87 14.84 -4.47
CA CYS A 58 7.06 15.27 -5.61
C CYS A 58 7.90 15.42 -6.88
N LEU A 59 7.31 15.09 -8.04
CA LEU A 59 7.92 15.34 -9.36
C LEU A 59 7.75 16.79 -9.82
N GLU A 60 6.73 17.47 -9.29
CA GLU A 60 6.35 18.84 -9.59
C GLU A 60 6.23 19.65 -8.29
N SER A 61 6.27 20.99 -8.38
CA SER A 61 5.99 21.84 -7.22
C SER A 61 4.58 21.59 -6.69
N CYS A 62 4.51 21.27 -5.39
CA CYS A 62 3.30 20.80 -4.74
C CYS A 62 3.09 21.51 -3.40
N VAL A 63 1.83 21.60 -2.98
CA VAL A 63 1.44 22.08 -1.66
C VAL A 63 1.03 20.88 -0.83
N LEU A 64 1.74 20.65 0.28
CA LEU A 64 1.39 19.67 1.30
C LEU A 64 0.53 20.34 2.37
N SER A 65 -0.70 19.87 2.53
CA SER A 65 -1.63 20.28 3.59
C SER A 65 -1.85 19.13 4.58
N CYS A 66 -1.47 19.35 5.83
CA CYS A 66 -1.58 18.38 6.93
C CYS A 66 -2.77 18.76 7.82
N PHE A 67 -3.88 18.03 7.69
CA PHE A 67 -5.11 18.22 8.48
C PHE A 67 -5.13 17.27 9.68
N TRP A 68 -5.05 17.82 10.88
CA TRP A 68 -5.08 17.08 12.13
C TRP A 68 -6.51 16.95 12.66
N GLY A 69 -6.87 15.75 13.11
CA GLY A 69 -8.21 15.47 13.66
C GLY A 69 -9.33 15.57 12.64
N CYS A 70 -9.08 15.22 11.39
CA CYS A 70 -10.09 15.27 10.33
C CYS A 70 -11.21 14.26 10.61
N GLU A 71 -12.46 14.72 10.57
CA GLU A 71 -13.62 13.85 10.78
C GLU A 71 -13.75 12.81 9.66
N VAL A 72 -13.93 11.55 10.05
CA VAL A 72 -13.94 10.40 9.13
C VAL A 72 -15.10 10.51 8.13
N SER A 73 -16.30 10.81 8.62
CA SER A 73 -17.51 10.97 7.80
C SER A 73 -17.38 12.12 6.80
N THR A 74 -16.83 13.25 7.24
CA THR A 74 -16.62 14.42 6.38
C THR A 74 -15.59 14.12 5.29
N LEU A 75 -14.45 13.50 5.60
CA LEU A 75 -13.47 13.10 4.59
C LEU A 75 -14.09 12.14 3.55
N GLN A 76 -14.85 11.15 4.00
CA GLN A 76 -15.53 10.21 3.10
C GLN A 76 -16.55 10.93 2.20
N GLY A 77 -17.33 11.86 2.76
CA GLY A 77 -18.28 12.67 2.00
C GLY A 77 -17.59 13.53 0.95
N VAL A 78 -16.46 14.15 1.28
CA VAL A 78 -15.64 14.96 0.36
C VAL A 78 -15.08 14.11 -0.78
N LEU A 79 -14.52 12.94 -0.48
CA LEU A 79 -14.01 12.01 -1.49
C LEU A 79 -15.13 11.48 -2.39
N HIS A 80 -16.29 11.16 -1.83
CA HIS A 80 -17.47 10.74 -2.59
C HIS A 80 -18.00 11.86 -3.49
N ALA A 81 -18.05 13.10 -3.01
CA ALA A 81 -18.48 14.25 -3.80
C ALA A 81 -17.53 14.53 -4.98
N HIS A 82 -16.23 14.26 -4.84
CA HIS A 82 -15.29 14.31 -5.97
C HIS A 82 -15.67 13.35 -7.10
N GLN A 83 -16.06 12.12 -6.75
CA GLN A 83 -16.58 11.15 -7.71
C GLN A 83 -17.89 11.56 -8.38
N HIS A 84 -18.59 12.55 -7.82
CA HIS A 84 -19.86 13.09 -8.32
C HIS A 84 -19.73 14.49 -8.93
N GLY A 85 -18.50 14.91 -9.27
CA GLY A 85 -18.25 16.11 -10.07
C GLY A 85 -17.71 17.32 -9.29
N MET A 86 -17.53 17.22 -7.97
CA MET A 86 -16.76 18.24 -7.23
C MET A 86 -15.28 18.15 -7.60
N MET A 87 -14.60 19.27 -7.78
CA MET A 87 -13.17 19.27 -8.13
C MET A 87 -12.30 19.56 -6.91
N LEU A 88 -11.51 18.56 -6.50
CA LEU A 88 -10.54 18.66 -5.40
C LEU A 88 -9.09 18.74 -5.94
N SER A 89 -8.78 19.83 -6.63
CA SER A 89 -7.47 20.02 -7.29
C SER A 89 -6.48 20.93 -6.57
N THR A 90 -6.92 21.67 -5.54
CA THR A 90 -6.08 22.66 -4.83
C THR A 90 -6.29 22.56 -3.33
N HIS A 91 -5.34 23.10 -2.57
CA HIS A 91 -5.49 23.17 -1.11
C HIS A 91 -6.72 23.98 -0.68
N GLN A 92 -7.15 24.99 -1.45
CA GLN A 92 -8.36 25.78 -1.12
C GLN A 92 -9.60 24.90 -1.25
N HIS A 93 -9.72 24.15 -2.35
CA HIS A 93 -10.85 23.24 -2.56
C HIS A 93 -10.99 22.25 -1.41
N PHE A 94 -9.90 21.65 -0.94
CA PHE A 94 -9.94 20.74 0.22
C PHE A 94 -10.32 21.45 1.51
N GLN A 95 -9.78 22.64 1.77
CA GLN A 95 -10.07 23.38 2.99
C GLN A 95 -11.55 23.78 3.07
N GLU A 96 -12.13 24.22 1.95
CA GLU A 96 -13.55 24.55 1.81
C GLU A 96 -14.43 23.31 1.92
N ALA A 97 -14.07 22.22 1.23
CA ALA A 97 -14.84 20.98 1.23
C ALA A 97 -14.88 20.30 2.61
N LEU A 98 -13.75 20.31 3.34
CA LEU A 98 -13.71 19.82 4.73
C LEU A 98 -14.45 20.75 5.70
N ASN A 99 -14.72 22.00 5.31
CA ASN A 99 -15.56 22.96 6.02
C ASN A 99 -15.26 23.03 7.53
N LEU A 100 -13.97 23.16 7.89
CA LEU A 100 -13.48 23.22 9.28
C LEU A 100 -13.79 21.98 10.15
N HIS A 101 -14.13 20.82 9.58
CA HIS A 101 -14.30 19.56 10.33
C HIS A 101 -12.96 18.88 10.65
N TYR A 102 -11.96 19.67 11.01
CA TYR A 102 -10.62 19.29 11.46
C TYR A 102 -10.18 20.26 12.57
N TYR A 103 -9.20 19.89 13.40
CA TYR A 103 -8.75 20.74 14.52
C TYR A 103 -7.66 21.72 14.13
N TYR A 104 -6.72 21.28 13.30
CA TYR A 104 -5.59 22.10 12.88
C TYR A 104 -5.17 21.75 11.46
N CYS A 105 -4.70 22.75 10.71
CA CYS A 105 -4.15 22.57 9.37
C CYS A 105 -2.80 23.27 9.28
N GLN A 106 -1.76 22.52 8.91
CA GLN A 106 -0.44 23.05 8.59
C GLN A 106 -0.18 22.91 7.09
N LYS A 107 0.49 23.90 6.50
CA LYS A 107 0.79 23.90 5.06
C LYS A 107 2.29 24.04 4.81
N PHE A 108 2.78 23.36 3.78
CA PHE A 108 4.15 23.43 3.31
C PHE A 108 4.17 23.56 1.79
N HIS A 109 4.98 24.48 1.28
CA HIS A 109 5.32 24.55 -0.13
C HIS A 109 6.53 23.66 -0.39
N ILE A 110 6.42 22.78 -1.39
CA ILE A 110 7.41 21.77 -1.72
C ILE A 110 7.81 22.00 -3.18
N SER A 111 9.09 22.22 -3.44
CA SER A 111 9.61 22.26 -4.81
C SER A 111 9.89 20.85 -5.34
N SER A 112 9.98 20.69 -6.65
CA SER A 112 10.32 19.41 -7.29
C SER A 112 11.72 18.88 -6.91
N GLU A 113 12.62 19.77 -6.49
CA GLU A 113 13.98 19.43 -6.05
C GLU A 113 14.07 19.19 -4.54
N ASP A 114 12.98 19.45 -3.79
CA ASP A 114 12.97 19.32 -2.34
C ASP A 114 13.03 17.86 -1.91
N ARG A 115 13.93 17.55 -0.98
CA ARG A 115 14.08 16.23 -0.36
C ARG A 115 14.05 16.29 1.17
N ALA A 116 13.77 17.46 1.73
CA ALA A 116 13.81 17.68 3.17
C ALA A 116 12.54 17.19 3.86
N GLU A 117 12.72 16.60 5.04
CA GLU A 117 11.58 16.22 5.89
C GLU A 117 10.84 17.47 6.39
N ARG A 118 9.52 17.32 6.54
CA ARG A 118 8.63 18.31 7.14
C ARG A 118 8.11 17.77 8.44
N HIS A 119 8.14 18.60 9.48
CA HIS A 119 7.58 18.26 10.77
C HIS A 119 6.14 18.74 10.84
N ALA A 120 5.20 17.80 10.69
CA ALA A 120 3.78 18.06 10.88
C ALA A 120 3.47 17.97 12.37
N GLN A 121 2.95 19.04 12.98
CA GLN A 121 2.68 19.05 14.42
C GLN A 121 1.45 19.92 14.75
N ILE A 122 0.66 19.49 15.73
CA ILE A 122 -0.39 20.33 16.32
C ILE A 122 0.27 21.29 17.33
N PRO A 123 -0.05 22.60 17.28
CA PRO A 123 0.40 23.54 18.30
C PRO A 123 0.07 23.07 19.73
N ALA A 124 1.06 23.13 20.62
CA ALA A 124 0.94 22.60 21.99
C ALA A 124 -0.15 23.28 22.83
N ASP A 125 -0.53 24.51 22.49
CA ASP A 125 -1.59 25.29 23.12
C ASP A 125 -3.00 24.72 22.86
N GLN A 126 -3.18 23.84 21.87
CA GLN A 126 -4.44 23.14 21.62
C GLN A 126 -4.73 22.05 22.65
N GLY A 127 -3.72 21.55 23.39
CA GLY A 127 -3.90 20.56 24.44
C GLY A 127 -4.47 19.21 23.98
N ILE A 128 -4.36 18.89 22.68
CA ILE A 128 -4.87 17.64 22.10
C ILE A 128 -3.84 16.54 22.31
N THR A 129 -4.23 15.47 23.02
CA THR A 129 -3.36 14.30 23.25
C THR A 129 -3.91 12.99 22.68
N ASP A 130 -5.17 12.97 22.25
CA ASP A 130 -5.83 11.83 21.59
C ASP A 130 -7.04 12.24 20.74
N PHE A 131 -7.58 11.30 19.95
CA PHE A 131 -8.75 11.52 19.08
C PHE A 131 -9.98 10.64 19.42
N GLY A 132 -10.16 10.31 20.69
CA GLY A 132 -11.32 9.58 21.21
C GLY A 132 -11.20 8.06 21.18
N PRO A 133 -12.23 7.35 21.69
CA PRO A 133 -12.26 5.89 21.75
C PRO A 133 -12.51 5.24 20.38
N LEU A 134 -12.34 3.91 20.29
CA LEU A 134 -12.73 3.11 19.13
C LEU A 134 -14.26 2.85 19.14
N PRO A 135 -14.91 2.84 17.97
CA PRO A 135 -14.39 3.26 16.66
C PRO A 135 -14.16 4.78 16.61
N ARG A 136 -12.97 5.19 16.16
CA ARG A 136 -12.59 6.61 16.11
C ARG A 136 -13.46 7.35 15.10
N GLN A 137 -13.88 8.56 15.48
CA GLN A 137 -14.63 9.47 14.59
C GLN A 137 -13.73 10.45 13.85
N ARG A 138 -12.45 10.52 14.21
CA ARG A 138 -11.45 11.42 13.62
C ARG A 138 -10.16 10.68 13.32
N TYR A 139 -9.64 10.90 12.12
CA TYR A 139 -8.28 10.49 11.78
C TYR A 139 -7.26 11.42 12.43
N PRO A 140 -6.19 10.89 13.03
CA PRO A 140 -5.14 11.73 13.59
C PRO A 140 -4.59 12.73 12.60
N LEU A 141 -4.23 12.26 11.40
CA LEU A 141 -3.65 13.08 10.35
C LEU A 141 -4.18 12.64 8.98
N VAL A 142 -4.57 13.62 8.18
CA VAL A 142 -4.82 13.48 6.74
C VAL A 142 -3.89 14.45 6.03
N ALA A 143 -2.92 13.91 5.30
CA ALA A 143 -2.01 14.67 4.46
C ALA A 143 -2.56 14.73 3.03
N VAL A 144 -2.59 15.92 2.44
CA VAL A 144 -3.07 16.14 1.08
C VAL A 144 -1.99 16.85 0.29
N LEU A 145 -1.56 16.25 -0.81
CA LEU A 145 -0.68 16.87 -1.78
C LEU A 145 -1.52 17.32 -2.98
N THR A 146 -1.42 18.60 -3.33
CA THR A 146 -1.99 19.19 -4.56
C THR A 146 -0.92 19.94 -5.31
N LEU A 147 -1.07 20.14 -6.61
CA LEU A 147 -0.10 20.90 -7.40
C LEU A 147 -0.23 22.39 -7.10
N GLU A 148 0.88 23.12 -7.12
CA GLU A 148 0.90 24.55 -6.78
C GLU A 148 0.25 25.41 -7.87
N GLU A 149 0.45 25.05 -9.14
CA GLU A 149 -0.15 25.72 -10.29
C GLU A 149 -1.15 24.82 -11.03
N ALA A 150 -2.34 25.36 -11.29
CA ALA A 150 -3.31 24.74 -12.19
C ALA A 150 -2.94 25.06 -13.65
N GLN A 151 -1.96 24.34 -14.19
CA GLN A 151 -1.67 24.38 -15.63
C GLN A 151 -2.75 23.63 -16.43
N GLU A 152 -2.88 23.91 -17.73
CA GLU A 152 -3.77 23.18 -18.64
C GLU A 152 -3.34 21.71 -18.70
N ARG A 153 -4.00 20.90 -17.86
CA ARG A 153 -3.71 19.47 -17.69
C ARG A 153 -4.45 18.63 -18.71
N HIS A 154 -3.86 17.49 -19.04
CA HIS A 154 -4.49 16.51 -19.90
C HIS A 154 -5.65 15.81 -19.17
N VAL A 155 -6.51 15.23 -20.00
CA VAL A 155 -7.66 14.42 -19.63
C VAL A 155 -7.14 13.16 -18.91
N ASN A 156 -7.42 13.02 -17.61
CA ASN A 156 -6.99 11.95 -16.65
C ASN A 156 -5.78 12.26 -15.75
N ASP A 157 -5.24 13.49 -15.77
CA ASP A 157 -4.12 13.83 -14.89
C ASP A 157 -4.48 13.71 -13.40
N ILE A 158 -3.54 13.20 -12.61
CA ILE A 158 -3.64 13.12 -11.15
C ILE A 158 -3.50 14.55 -10.61
N VAL A 159 -4.52 15.03 -9.91
CA VAL A 159 -4.60 16.39 -9.37
C VAL A 159 -4.35 16.46 -7.87
N ALA A 160 -4.57 15.36 -7.14
CA ALA A 160 -4.29 15.30 -5.71
C ALA A 160 -3.94 13.89 -5.24
N SER A 161 -3.17 13.82 -4.15
CA SER A 161 -2.93 12.61 -3.37
C SER A 161 -3.40 12.84 -1.93
N VAL A 162 -4.34 12.02 -1.45
CA VAL A 162 -4.93 12.08 -0.11
C VAL A 162 -4.46 10.88 0.70
N ILE A 163 -3.79 11.14 1.81
CA ILE A 163 -3.05 10.13 2.58
C ILE A 163 -3.53 10.18 4.03
N VAL A 164 -4.20 9.12 4.46
CA VAL A 164 -4.69 8.98 5.83
C VAL A 164 -3.61 8.30 6.67
N ILE A 165 -3.14 8.97 7.71
CA ILE A 165 -2.01 8.53 8.52
C ILE A 165 -2.48 8.28 9.94
N HIS A 166 -2.22 7.08 10.45
CA HIS A 166 -2.27 6.84 11.88
C HIS A 166 -1.05 7.47 12.53
N VAL A 167 -1.27 8.24 13.59
CA VAL A 167 -0.23 8.77 14.46
C VAL A 167 -0.50 8.25 15.88
N PRO A 168 0.53 7.73 16.59
CA PRO A 168 0.39 7.25 17.96
C PRO A 168 -0.09 8.36 18.90
N ASP A 169 -0.97 8.03 19.84
CA ASP A 169 -1.53 8.99 20.81
C ASP A 169 -1.65 8.38 22.20
N ASP A 170 -2.23 9.08 23.16
CA ASP A 170 -2.32 8.61 24.56
C ASP A 170 -3.12 7.32 24.74
N LYS A 171 -4.06 7.04 23.84
CA LYS A 171 -4.92 5.86 23.93
C LYS A 171 -4.41 4.71 23.06
N TYR A 172 -3.76 5.00 21.95
CA TYR A 172 -3.36 4.00 20.97
C TYR A 172 -1.92 4.25 20.51
N LYS A 173 -1.03 3.34 20.90
CA LYS A 173 0.44 3.49 20.79
C LYS A 173 1.07 2.75 19.61
N LEU A 174 0.26 2.24 18.67
CA LEU A 174 0.79 1.58 17.48
C LEU A 174 1.60 2.55 16.63
N SER A 175 2.74 2.12 16.10
CA SER A 175 3.61 2.98 15.29
C SER A 175 2.87 3.65 14.13
N ALA A 176 3.30 4.88 13.82
CA ALA A 176 2.75 5.65 12.73
C ALA A 176 2.81 4.87 11.42
N ARG A 177 1.73 4.94 10.64
CA ARG A 177 1.61 4.22 9.37
C ARG A 177 0.56 4.86 8.48
N ILE A 178 0.76 4.74 7.18
CA ILE A 178 -0.26 5.09 6.19
C ILE A 178 -1.35 4.02 6.25
N LEU A 179 -2.59 4.46 6.46
CA LEU A 179 -3.78 3.61 6.49
C LEU A 179 -4.38 3.48 5.09
N PHE A 180 -4.52 4.61 4.41
CA PHE A 180 -5.11 4.70 3.09
C PHE A 180 -4.39 5.77 2.27
N GLN A 181 -4.30 5.53 0.96
CA GLN A 181 -3.77 6.49 0.01
C GLN A 181 -4.68 6.52 -1.21
N TYR A 182 -5.21 7.69 -1.54
CA TYR A 182 -6.11 7.90 -2.66
C TYR A 182 -5.50 8.89 -3.64
N LEU A 183 -5.56 8.56 -4.92
CA LEU A 183 -5.26 9.47 -6.01
C LEU A 183 -6.55 10.01 -6.61
N LEU A 184 -6.62 11.32 -6.75
CA LEU A 184 -7.73 12.00 -7.40
C LEU A 184 -7.29 12.49 -8.77
N THR A 185 -8.14 12.30 -9.77
CA THR A 185 -7.91 12.78 -11.14
C THR A 185 -8.78 13.98 -11.48
N SER A 186 -8.38 14.73 -12.52
CA SER A 186 -9.12 15.89 -13.05
C SER A 186 -10.53 15.56 -13.57
N GLN A 187 -10.87 14.29 -13.78
CA GLN A 187 -12.18 13.86 -14.26
C GLN A 187 -13.15 13.44 -13.15
N GLY A 188 -12.73 13.52 -11.89
CA GLY A 188 -13.55 13.05 -10.75
C GLY A 188 -13.28 11.59 -10.38
N SER A 189 -12.47 10.85 -11.15
CA SER A 189 -12.09 9.48 -10.75
C SER A 189 -11.18 9.51 -9.52
N MET A 190 -11.39 8.54 -8.64
CA MET A 190 -10.61 8.30 -7.42
C MET A 190 -10.09 6.87 -7.43
N TYR A 191 -8.80 6.69 -7.13
CA TYR A 191 -8.15 5.39 -7.06
C TYR A 191 -7.46 5.19 -5.71
N GLU A 192 -7.78 4.10 -5.01
CA GLU A 192 -7.07 3.71 -3.79
C GLU A 192 -5.79 2.95 -4.16
N LEU A 193 -4.62 3.45 -3.75
CA LEU A 193 -3.34 2.78 -3.96
C LEU A 193 -3.18 1.64 -2.96
N LYS A 194 -2.91 0.45 -3.48
CA LYS A 194 -2.64 -0.74 -2.65
C LYS A 194 -1.38 -1.45 -3.15
N PRO A 195 -0.53 -1.92 -2.23
CA PRO A 195 0.61 -2.72 -2.62
C PRO A 195 0.15 -4.05 -3.25
N LEU A 196 1.01 -4.58 -4.11
CA LEU A 196 0.94 -5.94 -4.59
C LEU A 196 1.72 -6.84 -3.63
N PHE A 197 1.24 -8.07 -3.41
CA PHE A 197 1.88 -9.02 -2.53
C PHE A 197 2.59 -10.09 -3.36
N MET A 198 3.91 -10.06 -3.40
CA MET A 198 4.71 -11.07 -4.08
C MET A 198 5.13 -12.17 -3.10
N SER A 199 5.20 -13.42 -3.54
CA SER A 199 5.57 -14.57 -2.69
C SER A 199 7.05 -14.49 -2.27
N ALA A 200 7.40 -14.78 -1.01
CA ALA A 200 8.77 -14.68 -0.52
C ALA A 200 9.70 -15.75 -1.15
N ASP A 201 11.00 -15.45 -1.26
CA ASP A 201 11.99 -16.35 -1.85
C ASP A 201 12.17 -17.60 -0.98
N SER A 202 12.06 -18.77 -1.61
CA SER A 202 12.55 -20.04 -1.07
C SER A 202 14.01 -20.27 -1.49
N GLY A 203 14.85 -19.23 -1.39
CA GLY A 203 16.28 -19.31 -1.62
C GLY A 203 16.99 -19.93 -0.42
N GLY A 204 16.95 -21.25 -0.31
CA GLY A 204 17.60 -21.94 0.80
C GLY A 204 17.42 -23.45 0.80
N MET A 205 17.71 -24.14 -0.32
CA MET A 205 17.91 -25.59 -0.28
C MET A 205 18.78 -26.10 -1.44
N SER A 206 20.09 -25.93 -1.32
CA SER A 206 21.11 -26.80 -1.92
C SER A 206 22.26 -26.81 -0.91
N GLY A 207 22.55 -27.89 -0.20
CA GLY A 207 23.09 -29.16 -0.68
C GLY A 207 24.23 -29.50 0.29
N SER A 208 24.02 -30.54 1.10
CA SER A 208 24.86 -31.04 2.19
C SER A 208 26.31 -31.37 1.81
N ALA A 209 27.24 -31.05 2.71
CA ALA A 209 28.48 -31.81 2.91
C ALA A 209 28.85 -31.87 4.41
N ASP A 210 29.09 -33.09 4.82
CA ASP A 210 29.46 -33.66 6.11
C ASP A 210 30.69 -33.01 6.79
N SER A 211 30.59 -32.74 8.09
CA SER A 211 31.67 -33.03 9.06
C SER A 211 31.11 -32.94 10.49
N GLY A 212 30.86 -34.10 11.09
CA GLY A 212 30.46 -34.20 12.48
C GLY A 212 31.56 -33.75 13.45
N HIS A 213 31.16 -33.11 14.56
CA HIS A 213 31.85 -33.21 15.83
C HIS A 213 30.92 -32.87 17.02
N THR A 214 30.58 -33.94 17.74
CA THR A 214 30.47 -34.12 19.20
C THR A 214 29.93 -32.99 20.10
N PHE A 215 28.83 -33.30 20.78
CA PHE A 215 28.29 -32.58 21.94
C PHE A 215 29.21 -32.65 23.17
N THR A 216 29.47 -31.52 23.81
CA THR A 216 29.71 -31.42 25.27
C THR A 216 29.07 -30.14 25.82
N PRO A 217 28.30 -30.18 26.93
CA PRO A 217 27.67 -29.01 27.53
C PRO A 217 28.54 -28.43 28.67
N SER A 218 28.74 -27.12 28.69
CA SER A 218 29.23 -26.38 29.87
C SER A 218 28.66 -24.97 29.89
N ASP A 219 28.08 -24.61 31.03
CA ASP A 219 27.47 -23.33 31.39
C ASP A 219 28.45 -22.13 31.33
N THR A 220 27.94 -20.93 31.01
CA THR A 220 27.70 -19.79 31.93
C THR A 220 27.82 -18.41 31.22
N GLN A 221 26.90 -17.50 31.55
CA GLN A 221 26.97 -16.01 31.53
C GLN A 221 26.67 -15.21 30.23
N SER A 222 25.44 -14.67 30.21
CA SER A 222 25.02 -13.27 29.95
C SER A 222 25.84 -12.38 28.98
N GLU A 223 25.19 -11.87 27.93
CA GLU A 223 24.83 -10.44 27.76
C GLU A 223 24.03 -10.24 26.46
N ASP A 224 23.03 -9.35 26.54
CA ASP A 224 22.08 -9.00 25.48
C ASP A 224 22.79 -8.46 24.22
N GLN A 225 22.58 -9.12 23.08
CA GLN A 225 22.88 -8.57 21.76
C GLN A 225 21.59 -8.49 20.94
N ILE A 226 21.09 -7.26 20.82
CA ILE A 226 20.05 -6.87 19.86
C ILE A 226 20.65 -7.00 18.45
N PRO A 227 20.00 -7.70 17.49
CA PRO A 227 20.49 -7.72 16.13
C PRO A 227 20.26 -6.35 15.50
N VAL A 228 21.36 -5.70 15.13
CA VAL A 228 21.40 -4.53 14.26
C VAL A 228 20.84 -4.96 12.90
N MET A 229 19.73 -4.36 12.47
CA MET A 229 19.25 -4.49 11.09
C MET A 229 20.23 -3.75 10.20
N GLU A 230 21.04 -4.50 9.46
CA GLU A 230 21.89 -3.97 8.41
C GLU A 230 21.00 -3.48 7.26
N GLU A 231 21.24 -2.25 6.83
CA GLU A 231 20.62 -1.63 5.67
C GLU A 231 21.14 -2.33 4.42
N GLU A 232 20.36 -3.24 3.85
CA GLU A 232 20.67 -3.85 2.55
C GLU A 232 20.48 -2.81 1.43
N ASP A 233 21.61 -2.46 0.85
CA ASP A 233 21.83 -1.72 -0.38
C ASP A 233 21.01 -2.30 -1.55
N TRP A 234 20.14 -1.48 -2.16
CA TRP A 234 19.23 -1.88 -3.26
C TRP A 234 19.93 -2.01 -4.62
N SER A 235 21.01 -2.76 -4.65
CA SER A 235 21.85 -2.94 -5.83
C SER A 235 22.06 -4.43 -6.15
N GLU A 236 21.04 -5.15 -6.64
CA GLU A 236 21.16 -6.32 -7.57
C GLU A 236 19.86 -7.17 -7.65
N GLY A 237 19.54 -7.67 -8.86
CA GLY A 237 18.77 -8.91 -9.02
C GLY A 237 17.25 -8.81 -9.22
N THR A 238 16.79 -8.38 -10.40
CA THR A 238 15.47 -8.79 -10.93
C THR A 238 15.47 -10.27 -11.34
N GLU A 239 15.80 -11.18 -10.42
CA GLU A 239 15.43 -12.59 -10.57
C GLU A 239 13.96 -12.68 -10.16
N GLY A 240 13.08 -12.82 -11.15
CA GLY A 240 11.64 -12.91 -10.89
C GLY A 240 11.35 -14.13 -10.02
N ARG A 241 10.66 -13.92 -8.89
CA ARG A 241 10.22 -14.98 -7.95
C ARG A 241 9.53 -16.13 -8.69
N ASP A 242 9.77 -17.36 -8.26
CA ASP A 242 9.17 -18.55 -8.88
C ASP A 242 7.67 -18.71 -8.56
N CYS A 243 6.93 -19.23 -9.55
CA CYS A 243 5.53 -19.59 -9.38
C CYS A 243 5.37 -20.65 -8.29
N VAL A 244 4.52 -20.39 -7.30
CA VAL A 244 4.32 -21.29 -6.14
C VAL A 244 3.67 -22.63 -6.50
N VAL A 245 3.12 -22.74 -7.71
CA VAL A 245 2.44 -23.95 -8.20
C VAL A 245 3.42 -24.86 -8.93
N CYS A 246 4.08 -24.36 -9.99
CA CYS A 246 4.96 -25.19 -10.81
C CYS A 246 6.44 -25.15 -10.40
N GLN A 247 6.87 -24.11 -9.68
CA GLN A 247 8.27 -23.86 -9.31
C GLN A 247 9.25 -23.92 -10.49
N ASN A 248 8.75 -23.63 -11.71
CA ASN A 248 9.50 -23.78 -12.96
C ASN A 248 9.49 -22.51 -13.82
N ALA A 249 8.59 -21.57 -13.53
CA ALA A 249 8.47 -20.32 -14.26
C ALA A 249 8.28 -19.17 -13.28
N ALA A 250 8.79 -18.00 -13.63
CA ALA A 250 8.63 -16.80 -12.84
C ALA A 250 7.14 -16.41 -12.69
N VAL A 251 6.83 -15.80 -11.55
CA VAL A 251 5.54 -15.16 -11.29
C VAL A 251 5.38 -13.97 -12.22
N ASN A 252 4.31 -13.98 -13.00
CA ASN A 252 3.96 -12.89 -13.91
C ASN A 252 2.47 -12.54 -13.89
N ARG A 253 1.66 -13.14 -13.01
CA ARG A 253 0.23 -12.83 -12.83
C ARG A 253 -0.09 -12.33 -11.43
N VAL A 254 -0.90 -11.27 -11.36
CA VAL A 254 -1.54 -10.76 -10.14
C VAL A 254 -3.00 -11.17 -10.12
N LEU A 255 -3.48 -11.65 -8.97
CA LEU A 255 -4.85 -12.12 -8.78
C LEU A 255 -5.70 -11.06 -8.07
N LEU A 256 -6.84 -10.68 -8.63
CA LEU A 256 -7.76 -9.73 -8.02
C LEU A 256 -8.96 -10.45 -7.36
N PRO A 257 -9.47 -9.95 -6.22
CA PRO A 257 -9.12 -8.68 -5.56
C PRO A 257 -7.98 -8.77 -4.52
N CYS A 258 -7.41 -9.96 -4.30
CA CYS A 258 -6.45 -10.18 -3.20
C CYS A 258 -5.04 -9.61 -3.45
N ARG A 259 -4.70 -9.30 -4.70
CA ARG A 259 -3.43 -8.72 -5.18
C ARG A 259 -2.18 -9.58 -4.94
N HIS A 260 -2.35 -10.89 -4.78
CA HIS A 260 -1.21 -11.80 -4.71
C HIS A 260 -0.64 -12.06 -6.11
N ALA A 261 0.66 -11.82 -6.27
CA ALA A 261 1.48 -12.29 -7.37
C ALA A 261 2.17 -13.59 -6.94
N CYS A 262 1.64 -14.73 -7.37
CA CYS A 262 2.12 -16.05 -6.95
C CYS A 262 2.07 -17.10 -8.06
N MET A 263 1.52 -16.77 -9.22
CA MET A 263 1.33 -17.72 -10.33
C MET A 263 1.93 -17.21 -11.63
N CYS A 264 2.35 -18.13 -12.49
CA CYS A 264 2.68 -17.86 -13.88
C CYS A 264 1.43 -17.98 -14.78
N ASP A 265 1.54 -17.50 -16.03
CA ASP A 265 0.48 -17.54 -17.06
C ASP A 265 -0.05 -18.94 -17.32
N SER A 266 0.84 -19.92 -17.33
CA SER A 266 0.45 -21.31 -17.57
C SER A 266 -0.34 -21.88 -16.39
N CYS A 267 -0.07 -21.44 -15.15
CA CYS A 267 -0.75 -21.98 -13.98
C CYS A 267 -2.08 -21.26 -13.69
N VAL A 268 -2.19 -19.96 -13.95
CA VAL A 268 -3.37 -19.17 -13.53
C VAL A 268 -4.69 -19.70 -14.11
N SER A 269 -4.68 -20.26 -15.32
CA SER A 269 -5.87 -20.80 -15.99
C SER A 269 -6.48 -22.03 -15.30
N PHE A 270 -5.72 -22.70 -14.42
CA PHE A 270 -6.16 -23.90 -13.70
C PHE A 270 -6.70 -23.61 -12.29
N PHE A 271 -6.67 -22.37 -11.82
CA PHE A 271 -7.02 -22.01 -10.45
C PHE A 271 -8.09 -20.92 -10.39
N GLN A 272 -9.19 -21.21 -9.68
CA GLN A 272 -10.23 -20.23 -9.36
C GLN A 272 -10.03 -19.54 -8.01
N HIS A 273 -9.09 -20.01 -7.20
CA HIS A 273 -8.76 -19.45 -5.89
C HIS A 273 -7.26 -19.17 -5.82
N CYS A 274 -6.89 -18.06 -5.16
CA CYS A 274 -5.50 -17.72 -4.91
C CYS A 274 -4.82 -18.80 -4.04
N PRO A 275 -3.68 -19.38 -4.46
CA PRO A 275 -2.96 -20.40 -3.68
C PRO A 275 -2.53 -19.93 -2.28
N ILE A 276 -2.30 -18.63 -2.10
CA ILE A 276 -1.82 -18.05 -0.84
C ILE A 276 -2.97 -17.81 0.14
N CYS A 277 -3.98 -17.05 -0.28
CA CYS A 277 -5.04 -16.57 0.62
C CYS A 277 -6.41 -17.22 0.41
N ARG A 278 -6.54 -18.10 -0.60
CA ARG A 278 -7.77 -18.82 -0.97
C ARG A 278 -8.94 -17.92 -1.38
N ALA A 279 -8.72 -16.62 -1.57
CA ALA A 279 -9.73 -15.73 -2.14
C ALA A 279 -10.07 -16.15 -3.58
N PHE A 280 -11.36 -16.06 -3.93
CA PHE A 280 -11.82 -16.30 -5.30
C PHE A 280 -11.20 -15.28 -6.26
N VAL A 281 -10.65 -15.78 -7.37
CA VAL A 281 -10.01 -14.97 -8.40
C VAL A 281 -11.08 -14.48 -9.35
N GLN A 282 -11.41 -13.19 -9.25
CA GLN A 282 -12.40 -12.55 -10.14
C GLN A 282 -11.76 -12.20 -11.47
N GLU A 283 -10.56 -11.64 -11.41
CA GLU A 283 -9.81 -11.10 -12.55
C GLU A 283 -8.31 -11.29 -12.30
N SER A 284 -7.51 -11.16 -13.35
CA SER A 284 -6.05 -11.16 -13.24
C SER A 284 -5.41 -10.18 -14.23
N PHE A 285 -4.17 -9.78 -13.97
CA PHE A 285 -3.39 -9.00 -14.94
C PHE A 285 -1.91 -9.42 -14.94
N ALA A 286 -1.23 -9.18 -16.05
CA ALA A 286 0.19 -9.44 -16.23
C ALA A 286 1.07 -8.37 -15.55
N LEU A 287 2.09 -8.78 -14.79
CA LEU A 287 3.06 -7.86 -14.16
C LEU A 287 3.97 -7.16 -15.17
N THR A 288 4.37 -7.90 -16.20
CA THR A 288 5.15 -7.39 -17.32
C THR A 288 4.35 -7.69 -18.58
N GLN A 289 4.19 -6.69 -19.44
CA GLN A 289 3.84 -6.98 -20.82
C GLN A 289 5.08 -7.63 -21.43
N SER A 290 5.01 -8.91 -21.78
CA SER A 290 5.96 -9.48 -22.72
C SER A 290 5.86 -8.65 -23.99
N ASN A 291 6.85 -7.77 -24.22
CA ASN A 291 7.09 -7.20 -25.53
C ASN A 291 7.63 -8.32 -26.45
N ASP A 292 6.84 -9.36 -26.65
CA ASP A 292 7.00 -10.30 -27.73
C ASP A 292 6.02 -9.87 -28.81
N CYS A 293 6.52 -9.07 -29.76
CA CYS A 293 6.31 -9.22 -31.20
C CYS A 293 6.36 -7.86 -31.92
N GLN A 294 7.52 -7.54 -32.50
CA GLN A 294 7.70 -7.53 -33.96
C GLN A 294 9.18 -7.68 -34.33
#